data_AF-A0A7R8VFB3-F1
#
_entry.id   AF-A0A7R8VFB3-F1
#
_cell.length_a   1.000
_cell.length_b   1.000
_cell.length_c   1.000
_cell.angle_alpha   90.00
_cell.angle_beta   90.00
_cell.angle_gamma   90.00
#
_symmetry.space_group_name_H-M   'P 1'
#
loop_
_entity.id
_entity.type
_entity.pdbx_description
1 polymer ?
#
loop_
_entity_poly.entity_id
_entity_poly.type
_entity_poly.pdbx_seq_one_letter_code
_entity_poly.pdbx_strand_id
1 'polypeptide(L)'
;MGPFPMRERAIPFESSQEYWVVILLRVAYSSYSLHPVDERARCDRWTFLAGETPDQQIDDTVRLTVTLEDEVEGGENNVVRVPISIIILDDNDNPPLFKEMPYETSVPEDTPLGTTIFTGIYVEDPDILGDTLEVVCYDKSEEQAGFSPCTKFEIVTLNATSRRYEGAVVLRESLDYSKKHLHQLILNATDGEFNSSTVLEVKVEDVQNSPPEFLGSLTGVVEEDDPIGTLVMTIQARDRDRGQPRKVVYELVTNPLDYFLLDPKNGELRTAKPLDKEALSDSTGVISLTIRARELVDGVPGNDALTVTTADATVTIKDVNDEAPTFNNREYSTFIVENPPNGTPLPHLDMIVRDTDVGSNSEFSLRLEDVSGAFVVEPSTATGSTSVNIRVANSSLDYEDPNQRKFIILVSLSPLS
;
A
#
# COMPACT_ATOMS: atom_id res chain seq x y z
N MET A 1 15.79 18.87 64.05
CA MET A 1 15.66 20.26 64.53
C MET A 1 16.57 21.11 63.65
N GLY A 2 16.16 22.08 62.84
CA GLY A 2 14.89 22.81 62.75
C GLY A 2 14.48 23.05 61.28
N PRO A 3 13.52 23.95 61.02
CA PRO A 3 12.56 23.85 59.93
C PRO A 3 12.79 24.83 58.75
N PHE A 4 12.11 24.54 57.64
CA PHE A 4 11.83 25.39 56.45
C PHE A 4 10.85 26.55 56.79
N PRO A 5 10.78 27.66 56.01
CA PRO A 5 9.97 27.68 54.77
C PRO A 5 10.49 28.54 53.59
N MET A 6 9.81 28.31 52.45
CA MET A 6 9.89 28.85 51.09
C MET A 6 9.99 30.38 50.93
N ARG A 7 10.52 30.83 49.78
CA ARG A 7 9.88 31.89 48.96
C ARG A 7 10.35 31.92 47.51
N GLU A 8 9.50 32.54 46.69
CA GLU A 8 9.31 32.44 45.25
C GLU A 8 10.38 33.10 44.36
N ARG A 9 10.28 32.73 43.07
CA ARG A 9 10.85 33.37 41.88
C ARG A 9 10.72 34.88 41.89
N ALA A 10 11.76 35.57 41.41
CA ALA A 10 11.70 36.47 40.26
C ALA A 10 13.14 36.91 39.92
N ILE A 11 13.56 36.65 38.68
CA ILE A 11 14.78 37.23 38.10
C ILE A 11 14.41 38.69 37.78
N PRO A 12 15.23 39.70 38.15
CA PRO A 12 14.93 41.07 37.80
C PRO A 12 15.21 41.25 36.31
N PHE A 13 14.16 41.47 35.52
CA PHE A 13 14.32 42.13 34.23
C PHE A 13 14.14 43.63 34.48
N GLU A 14 15.27 44.30 34.69
CA GLU A 14 15.38 45.74 34.54
C GLU A 14 15.29 46.06 33.05
N SER A 15 14.13 46.53 32.61
CA SER A 15 14.05 47.37 31.41
C SER A 15 12.85 48.30 31.51
N SER A 16 12.81 49.11 32.56
CA SER A 16 12.16 50.42 32.45
C SER A 16 13.06 51.28 31.57
N GLN A 17 12.92 51.19 30.25
CA GLN A 17 13.48 52.21 29.37
C GLN A 17 12.68 53.49 29.63
N GLU A 18 13.22 54.33 30.52
CA GLU A 18 12.75 55.70 30.70
C GLU A 18 13.12 56.49 29.45
N TYR A 19 12.14 56.80 28.61
CA TYR A 19 12.32 57.75 27.51
C TYR A 19 12.27 59.18 28.06
N TRP A 20 13.40 59.87 28.01
CA TRP A 20 13.53 61.27 28.39
C TRP A 20 13.21 62.17 27.21
N VAL A 21 12.06 62.83 27.21
CA VAL A 21 11.84 64.00 26.35
C VAL A 21 12.37 65.24 27.07
N VAL A 22 13.63 65.60 26.79
CA VAL A 22 14.26 66.82 27.32
C VAL A 22 13.74 68.03 26.55
N ILE A 23 12.74 68.72 27.09
CA ILE A 23 12.35 70.05 26.59
C ILE A 23 13.10 71.10 27.41
N LEU A 24 14.23 71.57 26.88
CA LEU A 24 14.99 72.69 27.45
C LEU A 24 14.27 74.02 27.17
N LEU A 25 13.37 74.41 28.07
CA LEU A 25 12.82 75.76 28.12
C LEU A 25 13.67 76.63 29.07
N ARG A 26 14.61 77.39 28.50
CA ARG A 26 15.19 78.54 29.20
C ARG A 26 14.29 79.74 28.98
N VAL A 27 13.47 80.07 29.97
CA VAL A 27 12.80 81.37 30.04
C VAL A 27 12.86 81.88 31.47
N ALA A 28 13.26 83.14 31.61
CA ALA A 28 13.38 83.83 32.89
C ALA A 28 12.06 84.55 33.23
N TYR A 29 11.67 84.41 34.50
CA TYR A 29 10.61 85.09 35.28
C TYR A 29 9.18 84.51 35.33
N SER A 30 8.75 84.43 36.60
CA SER A 30 7.44 84.31 37.29
C SER A 30 6.33 83.36 36.79
N SER A 31 6.09 82.34 37.62
CA SER A 31 4.85 81.58 37.93
C SER A 31 3.87 81.20 36.80
N TYR A 32 3.60 79.89 36.65
CA TYR A 32 2.63 79.32 35.71
C TYR A 32 1.74 78.25 36.38
N SER A 33 0.47 78.14 35.95
CA SER A 33 -0.44 77.03 36.24
C SER A 33 -1.01 76.42 34.96
N LEU A 34 -1.05 75.08 34.87
CA LEU A 34 -1.59 74.30 33.76
C LEU A 34 -3.01 73.79 34.07
N HIS A 35 -3.91 73.81 33.09
CA HIS A 35 -5.18 73.10 33.12
C HIS A 35 -5.17 71.94 32.11
N PRO A 36 -5.33 70.67 32.55
CA PRO A 36 -5.51 69.54 31.65
C PRO A 36 -6.84 69.67 30.90
N VAL A 37 -6.86 69.33 29.61
CA VAL A 37 -8.09 69.15 28.83
C VAL A 37 -8.58 67.68 28.91
N ASP A 38 -7.79 66.81 29.54
CA ASP A 38 -8.11 65.39 29.77
C ASP A 38 -7.66 64.96 31.18
N GLU A 39 -8.50 64.24 31.93
CA GLU A 39 -8.41 64.05 33.40
C GLU A 39 -7.23 63.15 33.91
N ARG A 40 -6.23 62.85 33.08
CA ARG A 40 -5.21 61.82 33.40
C ARG A 40 -3.84 62.33 33.86
N ALA A 41 -3.68 63.62 34.15
CA ALA A 41 -2.39 64.13 34.62
C ALA A 41 -2.53 65.12 35.79
N ARG A 42 -1.82 64.85 36.90
CA ARG A 42 -1.51 65.83 37.96
C ARG A 42 -0.01 65.81 38.24
N CYS A 43 0.63 66.98 38.33
CA CYS A 43 1.60 67.29 39.40
C CYS A 43 2.21 68.71 39.36
N ASP A 44 2.70 69.12 40.53
CA ASP A 44 3.64 70.23 40.77
C ASP A 44 5.07 69.85 40.35
N ARG A 45 5.84 70.85 39.86
CA ARG A 45 7.26 70.77 39.47
C ARG A 45 7.54 69.83 38.29
N TRP A 46 7.66 70.47 37.12
CA TRP A 46 7.72 69.92 35.77
C TRP A 46 8.56 68.65 35.57
N THR A 47 7.90 67.50 35.69
CA THR A 47 8.29 66.19 35.16
C THR A 47 7.01 65.58 34.62
N PHE A 48 6.94 65.28 33.33
CA PHE A 48 5.78 64.61 32.74
C PHE A 48 5.91 63.12 33.05
N LEU A 49 5.05 62.59 33.93
CA LEU A 49 4.88 61.16 34.13
C LEU A 49 3.59 60.75 33.42
N ALA A 50 3.71 59.91 32.38
CA ALA A 50 2.55 59.28 31.76
C ALA A 50 1.95 58.27 32.76
N GLY A 51 0.68 58.48 33.15
CA GLY A 51 0.02 57.68 34.19
C GLY A 51 -0.46 56.31 33.74
N GLU A 52 -0.59 56.08 32.43
CA GLU A 52 -0.95 54.79 31.82
C GLU A 52 -0.26 54.70 30.44
N THR A 53 0.19 53.51 30.05
CA THR A 53 0.71 53.23 28.70
C THR A 53 -0.41 53.45 27.69
N PRO A 54 -0.24 54.32 26.68
CA PRO A 54 -1.18 54.38 25.57
C PRO A 54 -1.15 53.04 24.84
N ASP A 55 -2.27 52.29 24.89
CA ASP A 55 -2.50 51.19 23.95
C ASP A 55 -2.64 51.84 22.56
N GLN A 56 -1.74 51.49 21.63
CA GLN A 56 -1.61 52.13 20.32
C GLN A 56 -2.83 51.96 19.40
N GLN A 57 -3.87 51.26 19.83
CA GLN A 57 -4.99 50.92 18.97
C GLN A 57 -5.94 52.08 18.63
N ILE A 58 -5.70 53.33 19.08
CA ILE A 58 -6.72 54.42 18.98
C ILE A 58 -6.27 55.74 18.32
N ASP A 59 -5.01 56.19 18.37
CA ASP A 59 -4.54 57.34 17.56
C ASP A 59 -3.01 57.46 17.70
N ASP A 60 -2.29 57.59 16.59
CA ASP A 60 -0.81 57.74 16.57
C ASP A 60 -0.33 59.13 17.04
N THR A 61 -1.28 60.03 17.30
CA THR A 61 -1.02 61.43 17.61
C THR A 61 -1.83 61.91 18.81
N VAL A 62 -1.15 62.13 19.95
CA VAL A 62 -1.73 62.79 21.12
C VAL A 62 -1.63 64.30 20.94
N ARG A 63 -2.76 65.00 20.92
CA ARG A 63 -2.82 66.46 20.78
C ARG A 63 -3.06 67.12 22.12
N LEU A 64 -2.11 67.93 22.56
CA LEU A 64 -2.18 68.73 23.79
C LEU A 64 -2.24 70.22 23.44
N THR A 65 -2.80 71.03 24.32
CA THR A 65 -2.71 72.50 24.22
C THR A 65 -2.09 73.03 25.50
N VAL A 66 -0.88 73.56 25.40
CA VAL A 66 -0.21 74.22 26.52
C VAL A 66 -0.73 75.65 26.61
N THR A 67 -1.27 76.01 27.76
CA THR A 67 -1.75 77.37 28.03
C THR A 67 -0.73 78.06 28.94
N LEU A 68 -0.19 79.19 28.48
CA LEU A 68 0.67 80.09 29.24
C LEU A 68 -0.16 81.30 29.62
N GLU A 69 -0.34 81.53 30.90
CA GLU A 69 -1.10 82.66 31.43
C GLU A 69 -0.18 83.52 32.29
N ASP A 70 -0.19 84.84 32.05
CA ASP A 70 0.53 85.82 32.87
C ASP A 70 -0.46 86.59 33.76
N GLU A 71 -0.10 86.78 35.03
CA GLU A 71 -0.94 87.40 36.06
C GLU A 71 -0.62 88.89 36.17
N VAL A 72 -1.56 89.75 35.75
CA VAL A 72 -1.37 91.20 35.74
C VAL A 72 -2.20 91.85 36.83
N GLU A 73 -1.54 92.46 37.83
CA GLU A 73 -2.21 93.05 38.99
C GLU A 73 -3.12 94.22 38.58
N GLY A 74 -4.45 94.01 38.65
CA GLY A 74 -5.48 94.99 38.29
C GLY A 74 -5.96 94.97 36.83
N GLY A 75 -5.55 93.98 36.02
CA GLY A 75 -5.95 93.82 34.62
C GLY A 75 -6.42 92.40 34.26
N GLU A 76 -6.74 92.17 32.98
CA GLU A 76 -7.02 90.81 32.46
C GLU A 76 -5.70 90.08 32.16
N ASN A 77 -5.63 88.80 32.53
CA ASN A 77 -4.45 87.96 32.31
C ASN A 77 -4.21 87.72 30.82
N ASN A 78 -2.94 87.76 30.41
CA ASN A 78 -2.56 87.44 29.04
C ASN A 78 -2.48 85.91 28.90
N VAL A 79 -3.35 85.33 28.08
CA VAL A 79 -3.40 83.87 27.84
C VAL A 79 -2.91 83.55 26.44
N VAL A 80 -1.82 82.79 26.34
CA VAL A 80 -1.28 82.23 25.09
C VAL A 80 -1.52 80.73 25.09
N ARG A 81 -2.12 80.21 24.01
CA ARG A 81 -2.34 78.76 23.83
C ARG A 81 -1.46 78.25 22.70
N VAL A 82 -0.62 77.27 22.99
CA VAL A 82 0.29 76.62 22.04
C VAL A 82 -0.16 75.17 21.87
N PRO A 83 -0.66 74.78 20.69
CA PRO A 83 -0.93 73.38 20.41
C PRO A 83 0.39 72.60 20.27
N ILE A 84 0.45 71.42 20.89
CA ILE A 84 1.54 70.46 20.78
C ILE A 84 0.94 69.15 20.27
N SER A 85 1.54 68.60 19.21
CA SER A 85 1.25 67.24 18.76
C SER A 85 2.40 66.34 19.20
N ILE A 86 2.09 65.29 19.95
CA ILE A 86 3.01 64.21 20.30
C ILE A 86 2.69 63.05 19.36
N ILE A 87 3.66 62.64 18.56
CA ILE A 87 3.54 61.44 17.73
C ILE A 87 4.06 60.29 18.58
N ILE A 88 3.23 59.27 18.80
CA ILE A 88 3.65 58.03 19.44
C ILE A 88 4.28 57.17 18.34
N LEU A 89 5.53 56.77 18.54
CA LEU A 89 6.20 55.82 17.66
C LEU A 89 5.88 54.40 18.15
N ASP A 90 5.61 53.52 17.20
CA ASP A 90 5.47 52.08 17.43
C ASP A 90 6.83 51.46 17.78
N ASP A 91 6.82 50.58 18.77
CA ASP A 91 7.96 49.78 19.20
C ASP A 91 7.59 48.33 18.87
N ASN A 92 8.52 47.57 18.30
CA ASN A 92 8.32 46.14 18.06
C ASN A 92 8.27 45.45 19.43
N ASP A 93 7.08 45.08 19.91
CA ASP A 93 6.86 44.54 21.26
C ASP A 93 5.96 43.30 21.29
N ASN A 94 5.46 42.87 20.12
CA ASN A 94 4.67 41.66 19.94
C ASN A 94 5.41 40.65 19.07
N PRO A 95 5.44 39.36 19.44
CA PRO A 95 6.05 38.34 18.60
C PRO A 95 5.15 37.93 17.43
N PRO A 96 5.75 37.43 16.32
CA PRO A 96 5.00 36.93 15.19
C PRO A 96 4.16 35.71 15.57
N LEU A 97 2.94 35.60 15.04
CA LEU A 97 2.01 34.53 15.38
C LEU A 97 1.58 33.70 14.18
N PHE A 98 1.88 32.41 14.20
CA PHE A 98 1.33 31.44 13.25
C PHE A 98 -0.19 31.33 13.38
N LYS A 99 -0.88 31.32 12.24
CA LYS A 99 -2.34 31.24 12.11
C LYS A 99 -2.74 29.96 11.38
N GLU A 100 -4.01 29.56 11.48
CA GLU A 100 -4.55 28.39 10.77
C GLU A 100 -3.92 27.03 11.15
N MET A 101 -3.44 26.91 12.39
CA MET A 101 -2.89 25.66 12.93
C MET A 101 -4.01 24.65 13.30
N PRO A 102 -3.71 23.32 13.30
CA PRO A 102 -2.41 22.70 13.05
C PRO A 102 -2.05 22.66 11.56
N TYR A 103 -0.75 22.69 11.27
CA TYR A 103 -0.23 22.51 9.92
C TYR A 103 0.02 21.04 9.64
N GLU A 104 -0.77 20.48 8.74
CA GLU A 104 -0.65 19.09 8.30
C GLU A 104 -0.84 19.00 6.78
N THR A 105 -0.07 18.12 6.15
CA THR A 105 -0.27 17.76 4.74
C THR A 105 0.11 16.30 4.50
N SER A 106 -0.45 15.71 3.45
CA SER A 106 -0.06 14.38 2.97
C SER A 106 0.47 14.47 1.55
N VAL A 107 1.48 13.65 1.24
CA VAL A 107 2.20 13.69 -0.03
C VAL A 107 2.56 12.28 -0.49
N PRO A 108 2.16 11.85 -1.70
CA PRO A 108 2.57 10.58 -2.29
C PRO A 108 4.09 10.45 -2.41
N GLU A 109 4.65 9.28 -2.13
CA GLU A 109 6.10 9.09 -2.17
C GLU A 109 6.75 9.31 -3.55
N ASP A 110 5.97 9.15 -4.63
CA ASP A 110 6.39 9.35 -6.01
C ASP A 110 6.24 10.79 -6.51
N THR A 111 5.87 11.72 -5.62
CA THR A 111 5.66 13.13 -5.96
C THR A 111 6.90 13.73 -6.65
N PRO A 112 6.77 14.35 -7.83
CA PRO A 112 7.90 14.93 -8.55
C PRO A 112 8.60 16.04 -7.75
N LEU A 113 9.92 16.13 -7.90
CA LEU A 113 10.71 17.21 -7.30
C LEU A 113 10.29 18.58 -7.86
N GLY A 114 10.28 19.59 -7.00
CA GLY A 114 9.82 20.94 -7.32
C GLY A 114 8.30 21.13 -7.16
N THR A 115 7.56 20.09 -6.78
CA THR A 115 6.13 20.21 -6.48
C THR A 115 5.90 20.97 -5.17
N THR A 116 4.99 21.94 -5.19
CA THR A 116 4.50 22.61 -3.98
C THR A 116 3.48 21.71 -3.27
N ILE A 117 3.80 21.26 -2.05
CA ILE A 117 3.01 20.27 -1.29
C ILE A 117 2.15 20.90 -0.19
N PHE A 118 2.39 22.17 0.13
CA PHE A 118 1.63 22.93 1.13
C PHE A 118 1.75 24.43 0.85
N THR A 119 0.67 25.20 1.01
CA THR A 119 0.64 26.67 0.81
C THR A 119 -0.03 27.41 1.96
N GLY A 120 -0.24 26.73 3.11
CA GLY A 120 -0.99 27.25 4.24
C GLY A 120 -0.12 27.87 5.34
N ILE A 121 1.17 28.15 5.10
CA ILE A 121 1.99 28.81 6.11
C ILE A 121 1.53 30.27 6.18
N TYR A 122 0.95 30.66 7.31
CA TYR A 122 0.41 31.99 7.51
C TYR A 122 0.84 32.55 8.86
N VAL A 123 1.52 33.70 8.85
CA VAL A 123 1.99 34.38 10.06
C VAL A 123 1.51 35.82 10.02
N GLU A 124 1.04 36.30 11.16
CA GLU A 124 0.68 37.70 11.36
C GLU A 124 1.46 38.28 12.53
N ASP A 125 1.83 39.54 12.38
CA ASP A 125 2.41 40.35 13.43
C ASP A 125 1.54 41.60 13.60
N PRO A 126 1.04 41.90 14.83
CA PRO A 126 0.24 43.08 15.05
C PRO A 126 1.03 44.38 14.87
N ASP A 127 2.36 44.35 15.04
CA ASP A 127 3.22 45.54 15.01
C ASP A 127 3.27 46.14 13.61
N ILE A 128 3.37 47.46 13.53
CA ILE A 128 3.44 48.20 12.27
C ILE A 128 4.90 48.46 11.90
N LEU A 129 5.74 48.69 12.90
CA LEU A 129 7.19 48.88 12.78
C LEU A 129 7.95 47.61 13.16
N GLY A 130 8.89 47.19 12.32
CA GLY A 130 9.67 45.96 12.46
C GLY A 130 10.34 45.56 11.15
N ASP A 131 11.21 44.54 11.18
CA ASP A 131 11.75 43.99 9.93
C ASP A 131 10.66 43.20 9.17
N THR A 132 10.95 42.84 7.93
CA THR A 132 10.04 41.97 7.17
C THR A 132 10.03 40.58 7.80
N LEU A 133 8.84 40.05 8.08
CA LEU A 133 8.69 38.71 8.63
C LEU A 133 9.41 37.68 7.77
N GLU A 134 10.20 36.83 8.42
CA GLU A 134 10.90 35.72 7.80
C GLU A 134 10.49 34.42 8.49
N VAL A 135 10.26 33.36 7.70
CA VAL A 135 10.02 32.02 8.22
C VAL A 135 11.08 31.08 7.70
N VAL A 136 11.80 30.44 8.62
CA VAL A 136 12.85 29.47 8.32
C VAL A 136 12.54 28.12 8.93
N CYS A 137 12.96 27.05 8.26
CA CYS A 137 12.93 25.69 8.80
C CYS A 137 14.25 25.42 9.54
N TYR A 138 14.18 24.82 10.73
CA TYR A 138 15.38 24.37 11.44
C TYR A 138 15.24 22.94 11.97
N ASP A 139 16.36 22.21 11.94
CA ASP A 139 16.41 20.84 12.45
C ASP A 139 16.64 20.82 13.95
N LYS A 140 16.05 19.84 14.64
CA LYS A 140 16.46 19.51 16.01
C LYS A 140 17.86 18.91 15.98
N SER A 141 18.74 19.39 16.85
CA SER A 141 20.17 19.00 16.94
C SER A 141 20.44 17.51 17.19
N GLU A 142 19.40 16.69 17.40
CA GLU A 142 19.50 15.25 17.68
C GLU A 142 19.02 14.35 16.53
N GLU A 143 18.58 14.89 15.38
CA GLU A 143 18.29 14.05 14.23
C GLU A 143 19.59 13.46 13.64
N GLN A 144 19.57 12.14 13.44
CA GLN A 144 20.71 11.32 13.04
C GLN A 144 21.40 11.92 11.80
N ALA A 145 22.72 12.04 11.87
CA ALA A 145 23.57 12.60 10.81
C ALA A 145 23.16 12.06 9.42
N GLY A 146 22.52 12.90 8.61
CA GLY A 146 22.09 12.57 7.24
C GLY A 146 20.59 12.64 6.96
N PHE A 147 19.72 12.91 7.95
CA PHE A 147 18.28 13.14 7.72
C PHE A 147 17.85 14.50 8.28
N SER A 148 17.77 15.52 7.40
CA SER A 148 17.20 16.83 7.69
C SER A 148 15.86 16.99 6.95
N PRO A 149 14.72 17.15 7.64
CA PRO A 149 13.47 17.54 7.01
C PRO A 149 13.60 18.86 6.23
N CYS A 150 14.40 19.81 6.72
CA CYS A 150 14.55 21.12 6.11
C CYS A 150 15.35 21.11 4.80
N THR A 151 16.20 20.11 4.52
CA THR A 151 16.82 19.95 3.18
C THR A 151 15.86 19.32 2.18
N LYS A 152 15.00 18.41 2.65
CA LYS A 152 14.04 17.69 1.83
C LYS A 152 12.83 18.53 1.45
N PHE A 153 12.43 19.46 2.32
CA PHE A 153 11.28 20.34 2.15
C PHE A 153 11.71 21.80 2.31
N GLU A 154 11.75 22.53 1.20
CA GLU A 154 12.14 23.94 1.18
C GLU A 154 10.92 24.83 1.49
N ILE A 155 11.13 25.81 2.38
CA ILE A 155 10.15 26.87 2.63
C ILE A 155 10.37 27.97 1.58
N VAL A 156 9.33 28.27 0.81
CA VAL A 156 9.33 29.31 -0.21
C VAL A 156 8.38 30.43 0.22
N THR A 157 8.95 31.63 0.39
CA THR A 157 8.18 32.84 0.67
C THR A 157 7.36 33.25 -0.55
N LEU A 158 6.04 33.35 -0.38
CA LEU A 158 5.11 33.84 -1.41
C LEU A 158 4.88 35.35 -1.27
N ASN A 159 4.67 35.80 -0.03
CA ASN A 159 4.47 37.21 0.31
C ASN A 159 5.03 37.47 1.71
N ALA A 160 5.74 38.57 1.90
CA ALA A 160 6.29 38.94 3.20
C ALA A 160 6.29 40.46 3.36
N THR A 161 5.81 40.89 4.53
CA THR A 161 5.77 42.27 5.01
C THR A 161 6.07 42.25 6.51
N SER A 162 6.18 43.41 7.16
CA SER A 162 6.30 43.47 8.63
C SER A 162 5.08 42.91 9.36
N ARG A 163 3.88 42.92 8.75
CA ARG A 163 2.62 42.49 9.42
C ARG A 163 2.13 41.10 9.04
N ARG A 164 2.60 40.58 7.92
CA ARG A 164 2.03 39.37 7.29
C ARG A 164 3.07 38.63 6.48
N TYR A 165 3.09 37.32 6.66
CA TYR A 165 3.87 36.37 5.88
C TYR A 165 2.96 35.25 5.34
N GLU A 166 3.17 34.91 4.07
CA GLU A 166 2.60 33.74 3.41
C GLU A 166 3.72 32.90 2.81
N GLY A 167 3.71 31.61 3.12
CA GLY A 167 4.72 30.67 2.66
C GLY A 167 4.13 29.39 2.09
N ALA A 168 4.94 28.73 1.27
CA ALA A 168 4.68 27.42 0.71
C ALA A 168 5.83 26.46 1.02
N VAL A 169 5.56 25.17 0.91
CA VAL A 169 6.56 24.10 1.06
C VAL A 169 6.72 23.37 -0.25
N VAL A 170 7.96 23.27 -0.72
CA VAL A 170 8.34 22.65 -1.99
C VAL A 170 9.21 21.43 -1.74
N LEU A 171 8.87 20.31 -2.38
CA LEU A 171 9.64 19.08 -2.28
C LEU A 171 10.95 19.18 -3.07
N ARG A 172 12.10 18.95 -2.41
CA ARG A 172 13.43 19.02 -3.02
C ARG A 172 14.16 17.69 -3.10
N GLU A 173 13.81 16.73 -2.27
CA GLU A 173 14.39 15.39 -2.30
C GLU A 173 13.33 14.30 -2.34
N SER A 174 13.56 13.23 -3.11
CA SER A 174 12.62 12.13 -3.34
C SER A 174 12.20 11.45 -2.03
N LEU A 175 10.90 11.24 -1.84
CA LEU A 175 10.35 10.57 -0.67
C LEU A 175 10.52 9.05 -0.77
N ASP A 176 10.48 8.38 0.39
CA ASP A 176 10.56 6.93 0.49
C ASP A 176 9.76 6.54 1.73
N TYR A 177 8.53 6.08 1.49
CA TYR A 177 7.57 5.73 2.53
C TYR A 177 8.17 4.74 3.53
N SER A 178 8.99 3.81 3.01
CA SER A 178 9.57 2.73 3.79
C SER A 178 10.73 3.14 4.69
N LYS A 179 11.39 4.25 4.39
CA LYS A 179 12.44 4.83 5.25
C LYS A 179 11.84 5.73 6.32
N LYS A 180 10.94 6.65 5.94
CA LYS A 180 10.31 7.60 6.86
C LYS A 180 8.97 8.06 6.28
N HIS A 181 7.88 7.71 6.97
CA HIS A 181 6.51 8.04 6.55
C HIS A 181 5.94 9.30 7.23
N LEU A 182 6.64 9.85 8.22
CA LEU A 182 6.25 11.09 8.91
C LEU A 182 7.47 12.00 9.05
N HIS A 183 7.37 13.20 8.51
CA HIS A 183 8.34 14.28 8.68
C HIS A 183 7.72 15.41 9.51
N GLN A 184 8.47 15.91 10.48
CA GLN A 184 8.08 17.04 11.31
C GLN A 184 9.04 18.17 11.03
N LEU A 185 8.57 19.22 10.35
CA LEU A 185 9.35 20.41 10.04
C LEU A 185 9.07 21.43 11.13
N ILE A 186 10.12 21.95 11.76
CA ILE A 186 9.96 23.01 12.76
C ILE A 186 10.16 24.34 12.05
N LEU A 187 9.09 25.12 12.00
CA LEU A 187 9.07 26.44 11.39
C LEU A 187 9.33 27.47 12.48
N ASN A 188 10.27 28.38 12.25
CA ASN A 188 10.54 29.54 13.09
C ASN A 188 10.20 30.81 12.34
N ALA A 189 9.23 31.59 12.83
CA ALA A 189 8.97 32.94 12.35
C ALA A 189 9.77 33.95 13.17
N THR A 190 10.30 34.98 12.52
CA THR A 190 11.05 36.07 13.17
C THR A 190 10.67 37.41 12.57
N ASP A 191 10.53 38.42 13.42
CA ASP A 191 10.35 39.84 13.06
C ASP A 191 11.67 40.64 13.12
N GLY A 192 12.77 39.99 13.50
CA GLY A 192 14.10 40.56 13.70
C GLY A 192 14.52 40.63 15.18
N GLU A 193 13.56 40.66 16.09
CA GLU A 193 13.75 40.75 17.54
C GLU A 193 13.09 39.58 18.28
N PHE A 194 11.83 39.27 17.98
CA PHE A 194 11.10 38.15 18.55
C PHE A 194 10.93 37.01 17.56
N ASN A 195 10.69 35.84 18.13
CA ASN A 195 10.46 34.63 17.38
C ASN A 195 9.27 33.83 17.91
N SER A 196 8.69 33.03 17.02
CA SER A 196 7.73 31.99 17.39
C SER A 196 8.00 30.76 16.57
N SER A 197 7.66 29.59 17.10
CA SER A 197 7.89 28.33 16.40
C SER A 197 6.66 27.44 16.40
N THR A 198 6.47 26.70 15.32
CA THR A 198 5.41 25.70 15.17
C THR A 198 5.94 24.48 14.41
N VAL A 199 5.13 23.41 14.34
CA VAL A 199 5.47 22.19 13.62
C VAL A 199 4.49 21.99 12.45
N LEU A 200 5.04 21.73 11.27
CA LEU A 200 4.31 21.22 10.12
C LEU A 200 4.56 19.71 10.02
N GLU A 201 3.48 18.92 10.08
CA GLU A 201 3.54 17.48 9.85
C GLU A 201 3.30 17.15 8.38
N VAL A 202 4.28 16.49 7.76
CA VAL A 202 4.19 15.97 6.39
C VAL A 202 4.12 14.45 6.46
N LYS A 203 2.95 13.90 6.12
CA LYS A 203 2.69 12.46 6.06
C LYS A 203 2.98 11.96 4.65
N VAL A 204 3.91 11.03 4.50
CA VAL A 204 4.19 10.39 3.21
C VAL A 204 3.15 9.30 3.00
N GLU A 205 2.51 9.30 1.84
CA GLU A 205 1.57 8.26 1.42
C GLU A 205 2.30 7.20 0.58
N ASP A 206 2.03 5.94 0.89
CA ASP A 206 2.50 4.79 0.09
C ASP A 206 1.77 4.80 -1.26
N VAL A 207 2.52 4.52 -2.33
CA VAL A 207 1.98 4.52 -3.69
C VAL A 207 2.07 3.12 -4.25
N GLN A 208 0.98 2.67 -4.87
CA GLN A 208 0.98 1.37 -5.54
C GLN A 208 2.03 1.38 -6.65
N ASN A 209 3.08 0.58 -6.50
CA ASN A 209 4.20 0.52 -7.43
C ASN A 209 4.62 -0.91 -7.79
N SER A 210 3.99 -1.92 -7.19
CA SER A 210 4.25 -3.32 -7.45
C SER A 210 2.94 -4.11 -7.55
N PRO A 211 2.78 -4.99 -8.56
CA PRO A 211 1.61 -5.88 -8.61
C PRO A 211 1.69 -6.98 -7.56
N PRO A 212 0.55 -7.67 -7.28
CA PRO A 212 0.54 -8.77 -6.33
C PRO A 212 1.43 -9.93 -6.81
N GLU A 213 2.00 -10.67 -5.88
CA GLU A 213 2.93 -11.76 -6.14
C GLU A 213 2.34 -13.10 -5.68
N PHE A 214 2.30 -14.11 -6.56
CA PHE A 214 1.92 -15.47 -6.19
C PHE A 214 2.97 -16.11 -5.27
N LEU A 215 2.50 -16.88 -4.30
CA LEU A 215 3.30 -17.55 -3.30
C LEU A 215 3.25 -19.07 -3.49
N GLY A 216 4.39 -19.72 -3.32
CA GLY A 216 4.49 -21.19 -3.41
C GLY A 216 4.40 -21.73 -4.84
N SER A 217 4.17 -23.03 -4.95
CA SER A 217 4.03 -23.72 -6.23
C SER A 217 2.58 -23.68 -6.73
N LEU A 218 2.39 -23.36 -8.00
CA LEU A 218 1.10 -23.40 -8.67
C LEU A 218 0.88 -24.75 -9.37
N THR A 219 1.14 -25.83 -8.63
CA THR A 219 1.07 -27.21 -9.13
C THR A 219 0.19 -28.04 -8.20
N GLY A 220 -0.83 -28.68 -8.75
CA GLY A 220 -1.75 -29.57 -8.04
C GLY A 220 -1.74 -30.98 -8.60
N VAL A 221 -2.14 -31.95 -7.79
CA VAL A 221 -2.29 -33.36 -8.19
C VAL A 221 -3.60 -33.87 -7.64
N VAL A 222 -4.33 -34.63 -8.45
CA VAL A 222 -5.65 -35.20 -8.13
C VAL A 222 -5.79 -36.54 -8.83
N GLU A 223 -6.53 -37.49 -8.25
CA GLU A 223 -6.86 -38.77 -8.89
C GLU A 223 -8.15 -38.61 -9.69
N GLU A 224 -8.34 -39.34 -10.78
CA GLU A 224 -9.54 -39.13 -11.60
C GLU A 224 -10.84 -39.61 -10.95
N ASP A 225 -10.74 -40.59 -10.06
CA ASP A 225 -11.86 -41.09 -9.26
C ASP A 225 -12.15 -40.25 -8.00
N ASP A 226 -11.38 -39.18 -7.76
CA ASP A 226 -11.62 -38.26 -6.65
C ASP A 226 -13.02 -37.64 -6.76
N PRO A 227 -13.76 -37.53 -5.64
CA PRO A 227 -15.09 -36.98 -5.66
C PRO A 227 -15.11 -35.50 -6.06
N ILE A 228 -16.27 -35.04 -6.54
CA ILE A 228 -16.51 -33.62 -6.79
C ILE A 228 -16.32 -32.84 -5.48
N GLY A 229 -15.58 -31.74 -5.57
CA GLY A 229 -15.23 -30.89 -4.45
C GLY A 229 -13.89 -31.24 -3.80
N THR A 230 -13.14 -32.24 -4.27
CA THR A 230 -11.78 -32.49 -3.77
C THR A 230 -10.89 -31.26 -3.91
N LEU A 231 -10.14 -30.95 -2.85
CA LEU A 231 -9.18 -29.84 -2.83
C LEU A 231 -7.92 -30.24 -3.60
N VAL A 232 -7.65 -29.54 -4.70
CA VAL A 232 -6.51 -29.81 -5.58
C VAL A 232 -5.28 -29.03 -5.11
N MET A 233 -5.45 -27.73 -4.85
CA MET A 233 -4.41 -26.86 -4.30
C MET A 233 -5.02 -25.58 -3.71
N THR A 234 -4.23 -24.84 -2.94
CA THR A 234 -4.61 -23.51 -2.44
C THR A 234 -3.69 -22.47 -3.05
N ILE A 235 -4.25 -21.58 -3.85
CA ILE A 235 -3.57 -20.45 -4.46
C ILE A 235 -3.42 -19.35 -3.42
N GLN A 236 -2.21 -18.83 -3.29
CA GLN A 236 -1.93 -17.69 -2.41
C GLN A 236 -1.18 -16.63 -3.19
N ALA A 237 -1.54 -15.37 -2.98
CA ALA A 237 -0.79 -14.22 -3.44
C ALA A 237 -0.81 -13.12 -2.37
N ARG A 238 0.21 -12.26 -2.41
CA ARG A 238 0.32 -11.10 -1.51
C ARG A 238 0.48 -9.83 -2.31
N ASP A 239 -0.03 -8.73 -1.77
CA ASP A 239 0.40 -7.39 -2.15
C ASP A 239 1.90 -7.23 -1.81
N ARG A 240 2.65 -6.65 -2.74
CA ARG A 240 4.11 -6.44 -2.62
C ARG A 240 4.48 -5.02 -2.21
N ASP A 241 3.52 -4.10 -2.21
CA ASP A 241 3.73 -2.71 -1.86
C ASP A 241 3.90 -2.51 -0.36
N ARG A 242 4.57 -1.39 -0.03
CA ARG A 242 5.06 -1.14 1.32
C ARG A 242 4.05 -0.31 2.07
N GLY A 243 3.04 -0.93 2.64
CA GLY A 243 2.03 -0.20 3.41
C GLY A 243 1.12 -1.14 4.15
N GLN A 244 -0.15 -0.75 4.25
CA GLN A 244 -1.19 -1.70 4.62
C GLN A 244 -1.45 -2.59 3.40
N PRO A 245 -1.17 -3.90 3.48
CA PRO A 245 -1.33 -4.78 2.33
C PRO A 245 -2.80 -4.82 1.92
N ARG A 246 -3.04 -4.65 0.63
CA ARG A 246 -4.37 -4.80 0.04
C ARG A 246 -4.79 -6.26 0.08
N LYS A 247 -6.09 -6.49 0.23
CA LYS A 247 -6.66 -7.83 0.12
C LYS A 247 -6.55 -8.29 -1.32
N VAL A 248 -6.15 -9.53 -1.53
CA VAL A 248 -6.07 -10.15 -2.86
C VAL A 248 -7.24 -11.10 -3.06
N VAL A 249 -7.85 -11.04 -4.24
CA VAL A 249 -8.86 -11.99 -4.72
C VAL A 249 -8.36 -12.74 -5.93
N TYR A 250 -8.88 -13.94 -6.14
CA TYR A 250 -8.44 -14.86 -7.17
C TYR A 250 -9.50 -15.06 -8.24
N GLU A 251 -9.05 -15.37 -9.45
CA GLU A 251 -9.89 -15.63 -10.59
C GLU A 251 -9.26 -16.71 -11.46
N LEU A 252 -10.08 -17.64 -11.92
CA LEU A 252 -9.68 -18.68 -12.86
C LEU A 252 -10.02 -18.19 -14.27
N VAL A 253 -8.99 -17.86 -15.07
CA VAL A 253 -9.12 -17.25 -16.40
C VAL A 253 -9.33 -18.33 -17.47
N THR A 254 -8.56 -19.42 -17.39
CA THR A 254 -8.75 -20.58 -18.27
C THR A 254 -9.01 -21.82 -17.44
N ASN A 255 -10.01 -22.60 -17.87
CA ASN A 255 -10.48 -23.79 -17.17
C ASN A 255 -10.93 -24.83 -18.20
N PRO A 256 -10.00 -25.57 -18.81
CA PRO A 256 -10.35 -26.60 -19.79
C PRO A 256 -11.38 -27.57 -19.21
N LEU A 257 -12.41 -27.89 -20.00
CA LEU A 257 -13.50 -28.83 -19.66
C LEU A 257 -14.36 -28.41 -18.43
N ASP A 258 -14.13 -27.23 -17.87
CA ASP A 258 -14.64 -26.74 -16.60
C ASP A 258 -14.49 -27.75 -15.44
N TYR A 259 -13.36 -28.44 -15.37
CA TYR A 259 -13.07 -29.43 -14.33
C TYR A 259 -12.86 -28.83 -12.95
N PHE A 260 -12.53 -27.54 -12.86
CA PHE A 260 -12.16 -26.91 -11.59
C PHE A 260 -13.03 -25.70 -11.25
N LEU A 261 -13.11 -25.39 -9.96
CA LEU A 261 -13.67 -24.17 -9.41
C LEU A 261 -12.64 -23.53 -8.49
N LEU A 262 -12.41 -22.23 -8.63
CA LEU A 262 -11.55 -21.46 -7.74
C LEU A 262 -12.39 -20.54 -6.86
N ASP A 263 -12.26 -20.69 -5.55
CA ASP A 263 -12.85 -19.74 -4.61
C ASP A 263 -12.05 -18.42 -4.62
N PRO A 264 -12.70 -17.28 -4.91
CA PRO A 264 -12.02 -16.01 -5.12
C PRO A 264 -11.47 -15.39 -3.83
N LYS A 265 -11.85 -15.88 -2.65
CA LYS A 265 -11.48 -15.29 -1.35
C LYS A 265 -10.40 -16.09 -0.63
N ASN A 266 -10.52 -17.41 -0.59
CA ASN A 266 -9.54 -18.26 0.10
C ASN A 266 -8.54 -18.93 -0.85
N GLY A 267 -8.75 -18.84 -2.17
CA GLY A 267 -7.85 -19.40 -3.18
C GLY A 267 -7.91 -20.93 -3.29
N GLU A 268 -8.90 -21.59 -2.70
CA GLU A 268 -9.06 -23.04 -2.86
C GLU A 268 -9.50 -23.39 -4.28
N LEU A 269 -8.64 -24.12 -5.00
CA LEU A 269 -8.99 -24.75 -6.27
C LEU A 269 -9.51 -26.16 -6.00
N ARG A 270 -10.75 -26.42 -6.37
CA ARG A 270 -11.45 -27.70 -6.14
C ARG A 270 -11.96 -28.32 -7.44
N THR A 271 -12.15 -29.63 -7.46
CA THR A 271 -12.84 -30.31 -8.56
C THR A 271 -14.31 -29.88 -8.61
N ALA A 272 -14.81 -29.60 -9.81
CA ALA A 272 -16.17 -29.13 -10.07
C ALA A 272 -17.02 -30.17 -10.84
N LYS A 273 -16.35 -31.12 -11.50
CA LYS A 273 -16.94 -32.21 -12.26
C LYS A 273 -16.17 -33.51 -11.97
N PRO A 274 -16.76 -34.68 -12.28
CA PRO A 274 -15.99 -35.92 -12.37
C PRO A 274 -14.84 -35.72 -13.35
N LEU A 275 -13.67 -36.20 -12.95
CA LEU A 275 -12.49 -36.18 -13.80
C LEU A 275 -12.46 -37.46 -14.62
N ASP A 276 -11.82 -37.38 -15.77
CA ASP A 276 -11.64 -38.48 -16.72
C ASP A 276 -10.36 -38.13 -17.47
N LYS A 277 -9.30 -38.91 -17.21
CA LYS A 277 -7.98 -38.69 -17.79
C LYS A 277 -7.97 -39.09 -19.26
N GLU A 278 -8.74 -40.08 -19.64
CA GLU A 278 -8.86 -40.67 -20.99
C GLU A 278 -9.62 -39.73 -21.93
N ALA A 279 -10.47 -38.85 -21.40
CA ALA A 279 -11.11 -37.77 -22.13
C ALA A 279 -10.17 -36.62 -22.51
N LEU A 280 -8.98 -36.53 -21.90
CA LEU A 280 -8.00 -35.51 -22.25
C LEU A 280 -7.38 -35.77 -23.62
N SER A 281 -7.08 -34.69 -24.35
CA SER A 281 -6.44 -34.81 -25.67
C SER A 281 -4.99 -35.30 -25.60
N ASP A 282 -4.36 -35.17 -24.44
CA ASP A 282 -3.00 -35.62 -24.16
C ASP A 282 -3.03 -36.65 -23.03
N SER A 283 -2.34 -37.77 -23.20
CA SER A 283 -2.30 -38.88 -22.25
C SER A 283 -1.42 -38.60 -21.03
N THR A 284 -0.77 -37.43 -20.95
CA THR A 284 0.05 -37.04 -19.79
C THR A 284 -0.77 -36.75 -18.53
N GLY A 285 -2.09 -36.51 -18.65
CA GLY A 285 -2.93 -36.11 -17.52
C GLY A 285 -2.71 -34.67 -17.05
N VAL A 286 -1.91 -33.87 -17.77
CA VAL A 286 -1.58 -32.49 -17.35
C VAL A 286 -2.55 -31.48 -17.95
N ILE A 287 -3.21 -30.72 -17.07
CA ILE A 287 -4.06 -29.60 -17.43
C ILE A 287 -3.37 -28.29 -17.05
N SER A 288 -3.20 -27.41 -18.03
CA SER A 288 -2.75 -26.04 -17.79
C SER A 288 -3.94 -25.12 -17.55
N LEU A 289 -3.87 -24.36 -16.46
CA LEU A 289 -4.83 -23.34 -16.05
C LEU A 289 -4.12 -21.99 -16.04
N THR A 290 -4.86 -20.93 -16.32
CA THR A 290 -4.38 -19.55 -16.17
C THR A 290 -5.15 -18.94 -15.01
N ILE A 291 -4.41 -18.51 -13.99
CA ILE A 291 -4.97 -17.92 -12.77
C ILE A 291 -4.57 -16.45 -12.68
N ARG A 292 -5.45 -15.65 -12.08
CA ARG A 292 -5.27 -14.22 -11.93
C ARG A 292 -5.48 -13.83 -10.47
N ALA A 293 -4.52 -13.10 -9.90
CA ALA A 293 -4.61 -12.47 -8.59
C ALA A 293 -4.84 -10.97 -8.78
N ARG A 294 -5.79 -10.41 -8.03
CA ARG A 294 -6.21 -9.01 -8.14
C ARG A 294 -6.32 -8.39 -6.75
N GLU A 295 -5.69 -7.25 -6.54
CA GLU A 295 -5.86 -6.50 -5.31
C GLU A 295 -7.21 -5.79 -5.25
N LEU A 296 -7.76 -5.61 -4.06
CA LEU A 296 -8.95 -4.81 -3.83
C LEU A 296 -8.56 -3.36 -3.56
N VAL A 297 -8.93 -2.47 -4.48
CA VAL A 297 -8.82 -1.01 -4.35
C VAL A 297 -10.21 -0.48 -3.98
N ASP A 298 -10.34 0.14 -2.82
CA ASP A 298 -11.62 0.61 -2.27
C ASP A 298 -12.71 -0.48 -2.22
N GLY A 299 -12.30 -1.73 -1.99
CA GLY A 299 -13.19 -2.89 -1.95
C GLY A 299 -13.56 -3.46 -3.33
N VAL A 300 -13.05 -2.90 -4.43
CA VAL A 300 -13.29 -3.37 -5.80
C VAL A 300 -12.01 -3.99 -6.37
N PRO A 301 -12.07 -5.15 -7.04
CA PRO A 301 -10.90 -5.72 -7.70
C PRO A 301 -10.28 -4.78 -8.74
N GLY A 302 -8.99 -4.52 -8.61
CA GLY A 302 -8.18 -3.70 -9.52
C GLY A 302 -8.00 -4.36 -10.90
N ASN A 303 -7.68 -3.56 -11.92
CA ASN A 303 -7.70 -3.99 -13.33
C ASN A 303 -6.50 -3.51 -14.14
N ASP A 304 -5.54 -2.86 -13.50
CA ASP A 304 -4.35 -2.32 -14.13
C ASP A 304 -3.12 -3.19 -13.82
N ALA A 305 -2.00 -2.87 -14.47
CA ALA A 305 -0.77 -3.66 -14.39
C ALA A 305 -0.11 -3.63 -13.00
N LEU A 306 -0.50 -2.72 -12.10
CA LEU A 306 0.04 -2.62 -10.74
C LEU A 306 -0.88 -3.24 -9.70
N THR A 307 -2.09 -3.66 -10.07
CA THR A 307 -3.06 -4.30 -9.14
C THR A 307 -3.41 -5.73 -9.54
N VAL A 308 -2.80 -6.24 -10.63
CA VAL A 308 -3.12 -7.54 -11.21
C VAL A 308 -1.86 -8.30 -11.62
N THR A 309 -1.81 -9.59 -11.27
CA THR A 309 -0.82 -10.54 -11.78
C THR A 309 -1.51 -11.78 -12.32
N THR A 310 -0.99 -12.31 -13.42
CA THR A 310 -1.47 -13.55 -14.06
C THR A 310 -0.34 -14.58 -14.10
N ALA A 311 -0.66 -15.84 -13.86
CA ALA A 311 0.30 -16.94 -13.92
C ALA A 311 -0.35 -18.22 -14.44
N ASP A 312 0.47 -19.11 -15.00
CA ASP A 312 0.03 -20.45 -15.35
C ASP A 312 0.19 -21.39 -14.15
N ALA A 313 -0.85 -22.18 -13.91
CA ALA A 313 -0.88 -23.25 -12.94
C ALA A 313 -1.07 -24.59 -13.65
N THR A 314 -0.53 -25.66 -13.09
CA THR A 314 -0.67 -27.01 -13.65
C THR A 314 -1.36 -27.94 -12.68
N VAL A 315 -2.29 -28.74 -13.18
CA VAL A 315 -2.90 -29.84 -12.43
C VAL A 315 -2.59 -31.14 -13.14
N THR A 316 -2.02 -32.10 -12.43
CA THR A 316 -1.80 -33.46 -12.93
C THR A 316 -2.91 -34.36 -12.41
N ILE A 317 -3.73 -34.87 -13.32
CA ILE A 317 -4.69 -35.93 -13.07
C ILE A 317 -3.95 -37.26 -13.13
N LYS A 318 -4.01 -38.02 -12.05
CA LYS A 318 -3.45 -39.36 -11.96
C LYS A 318 -4.45 -40.39 -12.46
N ASP A 319 -3.89 -41.34 -13.18
CA ASP A 319 -4.56 -42.51 -13.72
C ASP A 319 -4.99 -43.47 -12.59
N VAL A 320 -6.23 -43.93 -12.68
CA VAL A 320 -6.84 -44.98 -11.86
C VAL A 320 -7.23 -46.12 -12.79
N ASN A 321 -7.23 -47.35 -12.27
CA ASN A 321 -7.64 -48.51 -13.07
C ASN A 321 -9.17 -48.62 -13.11
N ASP A 322 -9.81 -47.87 -14.02
CA ASP A 322 -11.25 -47.87 -14.21
C ASP A 322 -11.71 -48.27 -15.62
N GLU A 323 -10.78 -48.42 -16.57
CA GLU A 323 -11.07 -48.97 -17.89
C GLU A 323 -10.72 -50.46 -17.98
N ALA A 324 -11.70 -51.28 -18.37
CA ALA A 324 -11.47 -52.71 -18.53
C ALA A 324 -10.87 -53.03 -19.92
N PRO A 325 -9.95 -54.00 -20.02
CA PRO A 325 -9.38 -54.39 -21.30
C PRO A 325 -10.46 -55.02 -22.20
N THR A 326 -10.51 -54.58 -23.47
CA THR A 326 -11.54 -55.01 -24.43
C THR A 326 -10.94 -55.56 -25.72
N PHE A 327 -11.60 -56.59 -26.27
CA PHE A 327 -11.30 -57.10 -27.61
C PHE A 327 -11.94 -56.23 -28.70
N ASN A 328 -11.26 -56.10 -29.84
CA ASN A 328 -11.80 -55.37 -31.00
C ASN A 328 -13.04 -56.01 -31.64
N ASN A 329 -13.29 -57.31 -31.41
CA ASN A 329 -14.51 -58.00 -31.84
C ASN A 329 -15.04 -58.94 -30.74
N ARG A 330 -16.34 -59.25 -30.79
CA ARG A 330 -16.98 -60.19 -29.82
C ARG A 330 -16.73 -61.65 -30.16
N GLU A 331 -16.51 -61.96 -31.43
CA GLU A 331 -16.32 -63.32 -31.92
C GLU A 331 -15.26 -63.31 -33.03
N TYR A 332 -14.49 -64.39 -33.10
CA TYR A 332 -13.48 -64.61 -34.13
C TYR A 332 -13.65 -66.01 -34.71
N SER A 333 -13.38 -66.15 -36.01
CA SER A 333 -13.48 -67.42 -36.71
C SER A 333 -12.30 -67.60 -37.64
N THR A 334 -11.74 -68.79 -37.68
CA THR A 334 -10.65 -69.15 -38.57
C THR A 334 -10.71 -70.62 -38.94
N PHE A 335 -9.92 -70.99 -39.95
CA PHE A 335 -9.75 -72.37 -40.40
C PHE A 335 -8.27 -72.73 -40.28
N ILE A 336 -8.01 -73.93 -39.77
CA ILE A 336 -6.67 -74.51 -39.72
C ILE A 336 -6.73 -75.92 -40.31
N VAL A 337 -5.66 -76.32 -40.99
CA VAL A 337 -5.52 -77.69 -41.47
C VAL A 337 -5.27 -78.63 -40.28
N GLU A 338 -5.67 -79.90 -40.42
CA GLU A 338 -5.31 -80.96 -39.47
C GLU A 338 -3.78 -81.17 -39.40
N ASN A 339 -3.31 -81.71 -38.28
CA ASN A 339 -1.89 -81.98 -38.03
C ASN A 339 -0.92 -80.82 -38.33
N PRO A 340 -1.23 -79.55 -37.96
CA PRO A 340 -0.32 -78.45 -38.16
C PRO A 340 0.89 -78.57 -37.21
N PRO A 341 2.08 -78.09 -37.59
CA PRO A 341 3.22 -78.06 -36.69
C PRO A 341 2.93 -77.31 -35.37
N ASN A 342 3.55 -77.75 -34.27
CA ASN A 342 3.51 -76.98 -33.03
C ASN A 342 4.09 -75.57 -33.26
N GLY A 343 3.44 -74.56 -32.68
CA GLY A 343 3.77 -73.16 -32.84
C GLY A 343 3.12 -72.48 -34.05
N THR A 344 2.43 -73.22 -34.94
CA THR A 344 1.70 -72.62 -36.07
C THR A 344 0.63 -71.64 -35.56
N PRO A 345 0.66 -70.36 -35.97
CA PRO A 345 -0.36 -69.39 -35.58
C PRO A 345 -1.65 -69.61 -36.37
N LEU A 346 -2.78 -69.36 -35.72
CA LEU A 346 -4.09 -69.36 -36.37
C LEU A 346 -4.20 -68.13 -37.29
N PRO A 347 -4.53 -68.31 -38.58
CA PRO A 347 -4.55 -67.21 -39.54
C PRO A 347 -5.81 -66.35 -39.37
N HIS A 348 -5.76 -65.09 -39.83
CA HIS A 348 -6.93 -64.21 -40.00
C HIS A 348 -7.80 -63.93 -38.76
N LEU A 349 -7.23 -64.02 -37.56
CA LEU A 349 -7.96 -63.66 -36.34
C LEU A 349 -7.91 -62.15 -36.06
N ASP A 350 -6.82 -61.46 -36.43
CA ASP A 350 -6.62 -60.00 -36.25
C ASP A 350 -7.12 -59.46 -34.89
N MET A 351 -6.89 -60.25 -33.83
CA MET A 351 -7.32 -59.93 -32.47
C MET A 351 -6.45 -58.82 -31.92
N ILE A 352 -7.11 -57.77 -31.43
CA ILE A 352 -6.48 -56.68 -30.70
C ILE A 352 -7.20 -56.56 -29.37
N VAL A 353 -6.43 -56.53 -28.29
CA VAL A 353 -6.92 -56.18 -26.96
C VAL A 353 -6.38 -54.82 -26.62
N ARG A 354 -7.26 -53.94 -26.13
CA ARG A 354 -6.93 -52.58 -25.73
C ARG A 354 -7.51 -52.29 -24.37
N ASP A 355 -6.66 -51.71 -23.54
CA ASP A 355 -6.94 -51.09 -22.27
C ASP A 355 -6.46 -49.63 -22.39
N THR A 356 -7.29 -48.67 -21.99
CA THR A 356 -7.03 -47.24 -22.21
C THR A 356 -6.28 -46.57 -21.05
N ASP A 357 -6.16 -47.26 -19.92
CA ASP A 357 -5.39 -46.78 -18.77
C ASP A 357 -3.89 -46.72 -19.09
N VAL A 358 -3.09 -46.15 -18.18
CA VAL A 358 -1.66 -45.90 -18.42
C VAL A 358 -0.77 -46.70 -17.47
N GLY A 359 0.35 -47.21 -18.00
CA GLY A 359 1.37 -47.85 -17.20
C GLY A 359 0.90 -49.19 -16.63
N SER A 360 0.87 -49.32 -15.30
CA SER A 360 0.46 -50.55 -14.62
C SER A 360 -1.04 -50.76 -14.58
N ASN A 361 -1.83 -49.69 -14.72
CA ASN A 361 -3.29 -49.80 -14.67
C ASN A 361 -3.84 -50.47 -15.94
N SER A 362 -3.17 -50.29 -17.08
CA SER A 362 -3.49 -51.02 -18.31
C SER A 362 -2.79 -52.37 -18.46
N GLU A 363 -2.29 -52.96 -17.37
CA GLU A 363 -1.73 -54.32 -17.39
C GLU A 363 -2.83 -55.38 -17.28
N PHE A 364 -2.85 -56.30 -18.24
CA PHE A 364 -3.83 -57.38 -18.28
C PHE A 364 -3.20 -58.72 -18.64
N SER A 365 -3.93 -59.78 -18.29
CA SER A 365 -3.61 -61.18 -18.56
C SER A 365 -4.63 -61.79 -19.54
N LEU A 366 -4.13 -62.69 -20.38
CA LEU A 366 -4.91 -63.39 -21.40
C LEU A 366 -4.85 -64.89 -21.12
N ARG A 367 -6.02 -65.52 -21.13
CA ARG A 367 -6.16 -66.97 -20.94
C ARG A 367 -7.11 -67.55 -21.96
N LEU A 368 -6.65 -68.61 -22.64
CA LEU A 368 -7.51 -69.42 -23.48
C LEU A 368 -8.12 -70.56 -22.64
N GLU A 369 -9.44 -70.62 -22.58
CA GLU A 369 -10.16 -71.76 -22.01
C GLU A 369 -10.27 -72.88 -23.05
N ASP A 370 -9.16 -73.61 -23.24
CA ASP A 370 -9.08 -74.81 -24.06
C ASP A 370 -8.87 -76.05 -23.19
N VAL A 371 -9.92 -76.84 -23.02
CA VAL A 371 -9.88 -78.13 -22.30
C VAL A 371 -8.99 -79.17 -22.97
N SER A 372 -8.74 -79.06 -24.28
CA SER A 372 -7.88 -79.98 -25.01
C SER A 372 -6.39 -79.65 -24.88
N GLY A 373 -6.06 -78.41 -24.50
CA GLY A 373 -4.68 -77.90 -24.49
C GLY A 373 -4.00 -77.93 -25.87
N ALA A 374 -4.78 -77.99 -26.94
CA ALA A 374 -4.28 -78.01 -28.31
C ALA A 374 -3.80 -76.62 -28.74
N PHE A 375 -4.28 -75.57 -28.08
CA PHE A 375 -3.98 -74.19 -28.40
C PHE A 375 -3.48 -73.40 -27.19
N VAL A 376 -2.69 -72.36 -27.45
CA VAL A 376 -2.21 -71.41 -26.46
C VAL A 376 -2.37 -69.99 -26.98
N VAL A 377 -2.67 -69.05 -26.09
CA VAL A 377 -2.74 -67.61 -26.39
C VAL A 377 -1.39 -66.95 -26.16
N GLU A 378 -0.96 -66.09 -27.08
CA GLU A 378 0.26 -65.28 -26.97
C GLU A 378 -0.01 -63.82 -27.34
N PRO A 379 0.49 -62.85 -26.54
CA PRO A 379 1.16 -63.04 -25.25
C PRO A 379 0.17 -63.44 -24.14
N SER A 380 0.67 -63.99 -23.03
CA SER A 380 -0.15 -64.30 -21.84
C SER A 380 -0.42 -63.07 -20.96
N THR A 381 0.40 -62.02 -21.09
CA THR A 381 0.23 -60.72 -20.43
C THR A 381 0.65 -59.60 -21.37
N ALA A 382 0.06 -58.42 -21.23
CA ALA A 382 0.42 -57.23 -21.99
C ALA A 382 -0.01 -55.96 -21.25
N THR A 383 0.45 -54.81 -21.75
CA THR A 383 0.06 -53.48 -21.26
C THR A 383 -0.50 -52.62 -22.39
N GLY A 384 -1.52 -51.81 -22.10
CA GLY A 384 -2.14 -50.89 -23.05
C GLY A 384 -2.82 -51.58 -24.22
N SER A 385 -2.17 -51.63 -25.39
CA SER A 385 -2.74 -52.25 -26.59
C SER A 385 -1.80 -53.30 -27.19
N THR A 386 -2.29 -54.50 -27.43
CA THR A 386 -1.51 -55.59 -28.03
C THR A 386 -2.29 -56.39 -29.07
N SER A 387 -1.56 -56.97 -30.03
CA SER A 387 -2.12 -57.98 -30.92
C SER A 387 -2.03 -59.35 -30.26
N VAL A 388 -3.15 -60.07 -30.27
CA VAL A 388 -3.27 -61.41 -29.67
C VAL A 388 -3.24 -62.46 -30.76
N ASN A 389 -2.43 -63.49 -30.56
CA ASN A 389 -2.37 -64.65 -31.45
C ASN A 389 -2.74 -65.91 -30.68
N ILE A 390 -3.33 -66.87 -31.38
CA ILE A 390 -3.47 -68.24 -30.88
C ILE A 390 -2.53 -69.13 -31.70
N ARG A 391 -1.77 -69.98 -31.02
CA ARG A 391 -0.86 -70.94 -31.64
C ARG A 391 -1.23 -72.37 -31.27
N VAL A 392 -0.89 -73.30 -32.15
CA VAL A 392 -0.97 -74.73 -31.88
C VAL A 392 0.07 -75.10 -30.81
N ALA A 393 -0.38 -75.57 -29.65
CA ALA A 393 0.48 -76.06 -28.57
C ALA A 393 0.74 -77.57 -28.69
N ASN A 394 -0.25 -78.34 -29.14
CA ASN A 394 -0.16 -79.79 -29.34
C ASN A 394 -0.77 -80.19 -30.69
N SER A 395 0.06 -80.73 -31.59
CA SER A 395 -0.23 -81.00 -33.01
C SER A 395 -1.14 -82.21 -33.27
N SER A 396 -2.01 -82.59 -32.34
CA SER A 396 -2.92 -83.74 -32.49
C SER A 396 -4.31 -83.33 -32.98
N LEU A 397 -4.38 -82.28 -33.81
CA LEU A 397 -5.64 -81.83 -34.40
C LEU A 397 -6.02 -82.78 -35.53
N ASP A 398 -7.11 -83.53 -35.32
CA ASP A 398 -7.69 -84.46 -36.28
C ASP A 398 -9.02 -83.88 -36.79
N TYR A 399 -9.23 -83.86 -38.11
CA TYR A 399 -10.43 -83.25 -38.70
C TYR A 399 -11.69 -84.01 -38.28
N GLU A 400 -11.60 -85.32 -38.14
CA GLU A 400 -12.72 -86.20 -37.78
C GLU A 400 -13.16 -86.06 -36.31
N ASP A 401 -12.32 -85.50 -35.42
CA ASP A 401 -12.58 -85.50 -33.96
C ASP A 401 -12.03 -84.25 -33.22
N PRO A 402 -12.90 -83.27 -32.91
CA PRO A 402 -14.02 -82.75 -33.67
C PRO A 402 -13.58 -81.75 -34.77
N ASN A 403 -14.36 -81.67 -35.87
CA ASN A 403 -14.12 -80.78 -37.02
C ASN A 403 -14.40 -79.28 -36.76
N GLN A 404 -15.02 -78.95 -35.63
CA GLN A 404 -15.24 -77.58 -35.18
C GLN A 404 -14.98 -77.49 -33.68
N ARG A 405 -14.26 -76.44 -33.28
CA ARG A 405 -13.95 -76.16 -31.89
C ARG A 405 -14.37 -74.73 -31.55
N LYS A 406 -14.84 -74.53 -30.32
CA LYS A 406 -15.19 -73.22 -29.77
C LYS A 406 -14.41 -73.04 -28.47
N PHE A 407 -13.80 -71.87 -28.33
CA PHE A 407 -13.01 -71.51 -27.16
C PHE A 407 -13.50 -70.17 -26.63
N ILE A 408 -13.30 -69.95 -25.34
CA ILE A 408 -13.46 -68.65 -24.71
C ILE A 408 -12.06 -68.11 -24.46
N ILE A 409 -11.81 -66.89 -24.90
CA ILE A 409 -10.61 -66.15 -24.55
C ILE A 409 -11.02 -65.18 -23.45
N LEU A 410 -10.42 -65.33 -22.28
CA LEU A 410 -10.61 -64.43 -21.17
C LEU A 410 -9.49 -63.41 -21.17
N VAL A 411 -9.88 -62.14 -21.02
CA VAL A 411 -8.99 -61.06 -20.66
C VAL A 411 -9.39 -60.59 -19.26
N SER A 412 -8.41 -60.41 -18.39
CA SER A 412 -8.62 -59.94 -17.02
C SER A 412 -7.48 -59.02 -16.63
N LEU A 413 -7.80 -57.96 -15.88
CA LEU A 413 -6.81 -57.11 -15.24
C LEU A 413 -5.81 -57.97 -14.47
N SER A 414 -4.53 -57.64 -14.60
CA SER A 414 -3.50 -58.31 -13.81
C SER A 414 -3.73 -57.99 -12.33
N PRO A 415 -3.66 -58.97 -11.42
CA PRO A 415 -3.78 -58.69 -10.00
C PRO A 415 -2.67 -57.71 -9.58
N LEU A 416 -3.05 -56.61 -8.93
CA LEU A 416 -2.12 -55.64 -8.35
C LEU A 416 -1.08 -56.40 -7.51
N SER A 417 0.19 -56.31 -7.92
CA SER A 417 1.33 -57.02 -7.32
C SER A 417 1.69 -56.52 -5.93
#